data_AF-A0A2N5A5Z0-F1
#
_entry.id   AF-A0A2N5A5Z0-F1
#
_cell.length_a   1.000
_cell.length_b   1.000
_cell.length_c   1.000
_cell.angle_alpha   90.00
_cell.angle_beta   90.00
_cell.angle_gamma   90.00
#
_symmetry.space_group_name_H-M   'P 1'
#
loop_
_entity.id
_entity.type
_entity.pdbx_description
1 polymer ?
#
loop_
_entity_poly.entity_id
_entity_poly.type
_entity_poly.pdbx_seq_one_letter_code
_entity_poly.pdbx_strand_id
1 'polypeptide(L)'
;EYPLVWLPFIARFRKQDQAFYHDRETFAAVLDLGQDEASLELAEAERLAEDLRLLYVALTRAVWHCSLGVAPLSSRKSGNSDFHLSALGRLLQAGEAMDAAGLAARLADFCHGDIALQRPGELDLTPWQAPAATIPPLSARELQRRIADDWRVTSYSGLQQHGFSGGQDLLPRLDVDAAGVGEVVEEPQLTPHQFPRGAATGTFLHSLFEELDFTQPVPDGWMAEKLQLSGFDAQWAPVLTDWLGGVLKTRLPGADI
;
A
#
# COMPACT_ATOMS: atom_id res chain seq x y z
N GLU A 1 -19.06 -0.23 -23.63
CA GLU A 1 -19.68 0.26 -24.87
C GLU A 1 -18.98 1.55 -25.28
N TYR A 2 -18.87 1.83 -26.57
CA TYR A 2 -18.19 3.02 -27.10
C TYR A 2 -19.09 3.74 -28.10
N PRO A 3 -19.17 5.08 -28.10
CA PRO A 3 -19.99 5.83 -29.05
C PRO A 3 -19.63 5.52 -30.52
N LEU A 4 -18.34 5.55 -30.84
CA LEU A 4 -17.78 5.31 -32.17
C LEU A 4 -16.67 4.27 -32.07
N VAL A 5 -16.64 3.30 -32.98
CA VAL A 5 -15.59 2.26 -33.05
C VAL A 5 -15.01 2.18 -34.45
N TRP A 6 -13.69 2.01 -34.54
CA TRP A 6 -12.97 1.78 -35.78
C TRP A 6 -12.21 0.46 -35.71
N LEU A 7 -12.44 -0.41 -36.70
CA LEU A 7 -11.81 -1.71 -36.83
C LEU A 7 -10.96 -1.75 -38.12
N PRO A 8 -9.78 -1.09 -38.13
CA PRO A 8 -9.01 -0.86 -39.35
C PRO A 8 -8.44 -2.13 -40.01
N PHE A 9 -8.27 -3.21 -39.23
CA PHE A 9 -7.60 -4.44 -39.68
C PHE A 9 -8.48 -5.69 -39.54
N ILE A 10 -9.79 -5.52 -39.49
CA ILE A 10 -10.76 -6.61 -39.24
C ILE A 10 -10.80 -7.65 -40.38
N ALA A 11 -10.32 -7.28 -41.56
CA ALA A 11 -10.17 -8.18 -42.71
C ALA A 11 -8.99 -9.16 -42.61
N ARG A 12 -8.09 -8.97 -41.64
CA ARG A 12 -6.90 -9.81 -41.48
C ARG A 12 -7.24 -11.09 -40.73
N PHE A 13 -6.61 -12.18 -41.14
CA PHE A 13 -6.62 -13.45 -40.41
C PHE A 13 -5.20 -14.03 -40.36
N ARG A 14 -5.00 -15.02 -39.48
CA ARG A 14 -3.76 -15.79 -39.39
C ARG A 14 -4.12 -17.26 -39.53
N LYS A 15 -3.62 -17.91 -40.58
CA LYS A 15 -3.77 -19.35 -40.78
C LYS A 15 -3.18 -20.11 -39.60
N GLN A 16 -3.82 -21.22 -39.25
CA GLN A 16 -3.32 -22.14 -38.27
C GLN A 16 -2.19 -22.99 -38.88
N ASP A 17 -1.05 -23.05 -38.20
CA ASP A 17 0.14 -23.79 -38.61
C ASP A 17 0.39 -25.06 -37.77
N GLN A 18 -0.50 -25.33 -36.82
CA GLN A 18 -0.45 -26.48 -35.93
C GLN A 18 -1.76 -27.27 -35.97
N ALA A 19 -1.66 -28.59 -36.17
CA ALA A 19 -2.76 -29.53 -36.12
C ALA A 19 -3.24 -29.80 -34.67
N PHE A 20 -3.67 -28.74 -33.99
CA PHE A 20 -4.31 -28.78 -32.70
C PHE A 20 -5.79 -28.44 -32.86
N TYR A 21 -6.66 -29.40 -32.57
CA TYR A 21 -8.10 -29.30 -32.77
C TYR A 21 -8.86 -30.08 -31.70
N HIS A 22 -10.19 -29.93 -31.66
CA HIS A 22 -11.09 -30.69 -30.82
C HIS A 22 -11.81 -31.74 -31.67
N ASP A 23 -11.77 -32.99 -31.20
CA ASP A 23 -12.50 -34.07 -31.84
C ASP A 23 -14.00 -33.79 -31.82
N ARG A 24 -14.68 -33.97 -32.97
CA ARG A 24 -16.08 -33.53 -33.14
C ARG A 24 -17.10 -34.44 -32.47
N GLU A 25 -16.70 -35.64 -32.05
CA GLU A 25 -17.58 -36.60 -31.37
C GLU A 25 -17.35 -36.58 -29.86
N THR A 26 -16.09 -36.58 -29.43
CA THR A 26 -15.67 -36.68 -28.03
C THR A 26 -15.40 -35.32 -27.38
N PHE A 27 -15.23 -34.26 -28.17
CA PHE A 27 -14.85 -32.91 -27.74
C PHE A 27 -13.51 -32.81 -27.00
N ALA A 28 -12.68 -33.86 -27.07
CA ALA A 28 -11.35 -33.85 -26.49
C ALA A 28 -10.39 -33.02 -27.37
N ALA A 29 -9.47 -32.30 -26.73
CA ALA A 29 -8.38 -31.63 -27.44
C ALA A 29 -7.36 -32.66 -27.93
N VAL A 30 -7.08 -32.64 -29.23
CA VAL A 30 -6.17 -33.54 -29.94
C VAL A 30 -5.04 -32.71 -30.54
N LEU A 31 -3.80 -33.12 -30.26
CA LEU A 31 -2.61 -32.62 -30.93
C LEU A 31 -2.09 -33.72 -31.86
N ASP A 32 -2.21 -33.51 -33.15
CA ASP A 32 -1.64 -34.41 -34.15
C ASP A 32 -0.19 -34.03 -34.44
N LEU A 33 0.74 -34.88 -33.98
CA LEU A 33 2.18 -34.70 -34.19
C LEU A 33 2.60 -35.00 -35.64
N GLY A 34 1.77 -35.71 -36.40
CA GLY A 34 1.99 -36.00 -37.82
C GLY A 34 1.67 -34.82 -38.74
N GLN A 35 0.89 -33.85 -38.25
CA GLN A 35 0.42 -32.69 -39.01
C GLN A 35 -0.36 -33.10 -40.26
N ASP A 36 -1.25 -34.09 -40.12
CA ASP A 36 -2.05 -34.57 -41.24
C ASP A 36 -2.96 -33.44 -41.77
N GLU A 37 -3.20 -33.46 -43.08
CA GLU A 37 -3.98 -32.41 -43.76
C GLU A 37 -5.41 -32.31 -43.19
N ALA A 38 -6.04 -33.44 -42.88
CA ALA A 38 -7.37 -33.47 -42.26
C ALA A 38 -7.39 -32.85 -40.85
N SER A 39 -6.33 -33.06 -40.05
CA SER A 39 -6.18 -32.46 -38.73
C SER A 39 -5.98 -30.94 -38.83
N LEU A 40 -5.22 -30.48 -39.82
CA LEU A 40 -5.02 -29.06 -40.10
C LEU A 40 -6.31 -28.37 -40.57
N GLU A 41 -7.14 -29.04 -41.39
CA GLU A 41 -8.45 -28.53 -41.80
C GLU A 41 -9.40 -28.34 -40.61
N LEU A 42 -9.40 -29.28 -39.66
CA LEU A 42 -10.16 -29.16 -38.42
C LEU A 42 -9.69 -27.98 -37.58
N ALA A 43 -8.37 -27.82 -37.43
CA ALA A 43 -7.78 -26.72 -36.69
C ALA A 43 -8.06 -25.35 -37.35
N GLU A 44 -8.03 -25.27 -38.68
CA GLU A 44 -8.37 -24.05 -39.43
C GLU A 44 -9.87 -23.71 -39.33
N ALA A 45 -10.74 -24.72 -39.28
CA ALA A 45 -12.17 -24.54 -39.05
C ALA A 45 -12.44 -23.96 -37.65
N GLU A 46 -11.74 -24.42 -36.61
CA GLU A 46 -11.85 -23.88 -35.25
C GLU A 46 -11.33 -22.45 -35.16
N ARG A 47 -10.20 -22.16 -35.82
CA ARG A 47 -9.66 -20.81 -35.95
C ARG A 47 -10.66 -19.85 -36.61
N LEU A 48 -11.35 -20.28 -37.67
CA LEU A 48 -12.41 -19.48 -38.29
C LEU A 48 -13.63 -19.31 -37.37
N ALA A 49 -14.00 -20.34 -36.61
CA ALA A 49 -15.09 -20.26 -35.63
C ALA A 49 -14.80 -19.21 -34.55
N GLU A 50 -13.57 -19.17 -34.02
CA GLU A 50 -13.18 -18.15 -33.04
C GLU A 50 -13.11 -16.75 -33.66
N ASP A 51 -12.58 -16.61 -34.88
CA ASP A 51 -12.58 -15.33 -35.57
C ASP A 51 -14.00 -14.77 -35.79
N LEU A 52 -14.98 -15.62 -36.08
CA LEU A 52 -16.40 -15.22 -36.20
C LEU A 52 -16.94 -14.73 -34.85
N ARG A 53 -16.57 -15.39 -33.75
CA ARG A 53 -16.91 -14.95 -32.38
C ARG A 53 -16.28 -13.59 -32.07
N LEU A 54 -15.01 -13.41 -32.41
CA LEU A 54 -14.29 -12.14 -32.22
C LEU A 54 -14.89 -11.02 -33.08
N LEU A 55 -15.26 -11.31 -34.32
CA LEU A 55 -15.95 -10.36 -35.19
C LEU A 55 -17.28 -9.91 -34.58
N TYR A 56 -18.10 -10.84 -34.08
CA TYR A 56 -19.35 -10.53 -33.39
C TYR A 56 -19.13 -9.60 -32.18
N VAL A 57 -18.14 -9.93 -31.34
CA VAL A 57 -17.79 -9.08 -30.17
C VAL A 57 -17.31 -7.70 -30.63
N ALA A 58 -16.49 -7.62 -31.66
CA ALA A 58 -15.96 -6.35 -32.16
C ALA A 58 -17.07 -5.44 -32.72
N LEU A 59 -18.00 -6.01 -33.51
CA LEU A 59 -19.12 -5.28 -34.11
C LEU A 59 -20.13 -4.75 -33.08
N THR A 60 -20.32 -5.50 -31.99
CA THR A 60 -21.31 -5.15 -30.94
C THR A 60 -20.77 -4.13 -29.92
N ARG A 61 -19.57 -3.57 -30.13
CA ARG A 61 -18.99 -2.60 -29.19
C ARG A 61 -19.47 -1.16 -29.40
N ALA A 62 -19.89 -0.82 -30.61
CA ALA A 62 -20.33 0.52 -30.98
C ALA A 62 -21.79 0.79 -30.62
N VAL A 63 -22.08 2.04 -30.22
CA VAL A 63 -23.46 2.51 -29.98
C VAL A 63 -24.02 3.22 -31.20
N TRP A 64 -23.25 4.12 -31.83
CA TRP A 64 -23.74 4.95 -32.93
C TRP A 64 -23.17 4.56 -34.29
N HIS A 65 -21.86 4.27 -34.36
CA HIS A 65 -21.19 4.01 -35.63
C HIS A 65 -20.00 3.06 -35.48
N CYS A 66 -19.88 2.13 -36.42
CA CYS A 66 -18.75 1.21 -36.52
C CYS A 66 -18.17 1.22 -37.95
N SER A 67 -16.91 1.65 -38.08
CA SER A 67 -16.18 1.63 -39.35
C SER A 67 -15.30 0.37 -39.45
N LEU A 68 -15.38 -0.35 -40.57
CA LEU A 68 -14.57 -1.54 -40.83
C LEU A 68 -13.58 -1.28 -41.97
N GLY A 69 -12.30 -1.57 -41.73
CA GLY A 69 -11.27 -1.56 -42.77
C GLY A 69 -11.25 -2.88 -43.53
N VAL A 70 -11.62 -2.83 -44.82
CA VAL A 70 -11.67 -4.00 -45.70
C VAL A 70 -10.74 -3.81 -46.90
N ALA A 71 -9.97 -4.85 -47.21
CA ALA A 71 -9.07 -4.87 -48.37
C ALA A 71 -9.01 -6.28 -48.97
N PRO A 72 -8.76 -6.43 -50.29
CA PRO A 72 -8.55 -7.72 -50.94
C PRO A 72 -7.16 -8.29 -50.57
N LEU A 73 -7.00 -8.70 -49.31
CA LEU A 73 -5.73 -9.22 -48.78
C LEU A 73 -5.39 -10.56 -49.41
N SER A 74 -4.13 -10.74 -49.80
CA SER A 74 -3.61 -12.01 -50.31
C SER A 74 -2.22 -12.27 -49.76
N SER A 75 -1.95 -13.51 -49.36
CA SER A 75 -0.60 -13.95 -48.95
C SER A 75 0.31 -14.21 -50.16
N ARG A 76 -0.26 -14.45 -51.35
CA ARG A 76 0.47 -14.77 -52.59
C ARG A 76 0.12 -13.80 -53.72
N LYS A 77 1.03 -13.63 -54.69
CA LYS A 77 0.74 -12.93 -55.96
C LYS A 77 -0.14 -13.82 -56.84
N SER A 78 -1.41 -13.90 -56.49
CA SER A 78 -2.48 -14.62 -57.20
C SER A 78 -3.54 -13.61 -57.63
N GLY A 79 -4.29 -13.91 -58.70
CA GLY A 79 -5.40 -13.06 -59.14
C GLY A 79 -6.53 -12.95 -58.11
N ASN A 80 -6.70 -13.98 -57.27
CA ASN A 80 -7.70 -14.02 -56.22
C ASN A 80 -7.12 -13.65 -54.85
N SER A 81 -7.96 -13.06 -54.01
CA SER A 81 -7.64 -12.70 -52.62
C SER A 81 -7.97 -13.83 -51.65
N ASP A 82 -7.22 -13.90 -50.56
CA ASP A 82 -7.44 -14.83 -49.44
C ASP A 82 -8.49 -14.30 -48.45
N PHE A 83 -9.16 -13.19 -48.77
CA PHE A 83 -10.11 -12.53 -47.87
C PHE A 83 -11.24 -13.46 -47.41
N HIS A 84 -11.69 -14.39 -48.26
CA HIS A 84 -12.74 -15.39 -47.99
C HIS A 84 -12.45 -16.29 -46.78
N LEU A 85 -11.19 -16.39 -46.36
CA LEU A 85 -10.74 -17.16 -45.20
C LEU A 85 -10.83 -16.37 -43.87
N SER A 86 -10.95 -15.05 -43.93
CA SER A 86 -11.25 -14.21 -42.76
C SER A 86 -12.71 -14.37 -42.33
N ALA A 87 -13.04 -14.10 -41.06
CA ALA A 87 -14.43 -14.14 -40.60
C ALA A 87 -15.36 -13.23 -41.41
N LEU A 88 -14.94 -11.99 -41.68
CA LEU A 88 -15.75 -11.05 -42.45
C LEU A 88 -15.89 -11.51 -43.91
N GLY A 89 -14.81 -11.98 -44.52
CA GLY A 89 -14.86 -12.49 -45.89
C GLY A 89 -15.67 -13.77 -46.03
N ARG A 90 -15.65 -14.67 -45.04
CA ARG A 90 -16.51 -15.86 -45.02
C ARG A 90 -17.99 -15.52 -45.08
N LEU A 91 -18.41 -14.46 -44.37
CA LEU A 91 -19.79 -13.96 -44.35
C LEU A 91 -20.17 -13.26 -45.66
N LEU A 92 -19.28 -12.44 -46.22
CA LEU A 92 -19.54 -11.65 -47.43
C LEU A 92 -19.43 -12.45 -48.73
N GLN A 93 -18.52 -13.42 -48.79
CA GLN A 93 -18.19 -14.19 -50.00
C GLN A 93 -18.70 -15.64 -49.94
N ALA A 94 -19.45 -16.00 -48.89
CA ALA A 94 -19.93 -17.36 -48.65
C ALA A 94 -18.82 -18.44 -48.66
N GLY A 95 -17.57 -18.06 -48.41
CA GLY A 95 -16.40 -18.95 -48.43
C GLY A 95 -15.76 -19.13 -49.82
N GLU A 96 -16.28 -18.49 -50.86
CA GLU A 96 -15.72 -18.55 -52.21
C GLU A 96 -14.63 -17.49 -52.41
N ALA A 97 -13.51 -17.90 -53.01
CA ALA A 97 -12.43 -16.98 -53.34
C ALA A 97 -12.83 -16.02 -54.47
N MET A 98 -12.56 -14.73 -54.29
CA MET A 98 -12.80 -13.70 -55.31
C MET A 98 -11.59 -12.79 -55.47
N ASP A 99 -11.48 -12.18 -56.64
CA ASP A 99 -10.55 -11.11 -56.92
C ASP A 99 -11.01 -9.77 -56.32
N ALA A 100 -10.22 -8.72 -56.51
CA ALA A 100 -10.53 -7.39 -55.99
C ALA A 100 -11.83 -6.80 -56.57
N ALA A 101 -12.12 -7.06 -57.84
CA ALA A 101 -13.34 -6.58 -58.50
C ALA A 101 -14.59 -7.30 -57.95
N GLY A 102 -14.52 -8.63 -57.80
CA GLY A 102 -15.57 -9.44 -57.20
C GLY A 102 -15.86 -9.05 -55.75
N LEU A 103 -14.82 -8.81 -54.95
CA LEU A 103 -14.99 -8.31 -53.58
C LEU A 103 -15.70 -6.94 -53.57
N ALA A 104 -15.28 -6.01 -54.43
CA ALA A 104 -15.90 -4.69 -54.52
C ALA A 104 -17.39 -4.79 -54.91
N ALA A 105 -17.73 -5.67 -55.84
CA ALA A 105 -19.13 -5.92 -56.22
C ALA A 105 -19.94 -6.50 -55.05
N ARG A 106 -19.40 -7.51 -54.35
CA ARG A 106 -20.07 -8.10 -53.17
C ARG A 106 -20.29 -7.09 -52.04
N LEU A 107 -19.33 -6.21 -51.80
CA LEU A 107 -19.48 -5.14 -50.81
C LEU A 107 -20.56 -4.14 -51.24
N ALA A 108 -20.60 -3.77 -52.52
CA ALA A 108 -21.64 -2.87 -53.04
C ALA A 108 -23.04 -3.50 -52.91
N ASP A 109 -23.18 -4.80 -53.21
CA ASP A 109 -24.44 -5.53 -53.06
C ASP A 109 -24.87 -5.66 -51.59
N PHE A 110 -23.91 -5.87 -50.69
CA PHE A 110 -24.16 -6.01 -49.26
C PHE A 110 -24.55 -4.68 -48.59
N CYS A 111 -23.95 -3.57 -49.02
CA CYS A 111 -24.18 -2.26 -48.43
C CYS A 111 -25.52 -1.65 -48.87
N HIS A 112 -26.52 -1.73 -47.99
CA HIS A 112 -27.82 -1.10 -48.15
C HIS A 112 -28.34 -0.58 -46.81
N GLY A 113 -29.23 0.42 -46.84
CA GLY A 113 -29.82 1.02 -45.64
C GLY A 113 -28.76 1.66 -44.74
N ASP A 114 -28.59 1.10 -43.54
CA ASP A 114 -27.69 1.60 -42.50
C ASP A 114 -26.21 1.25 -42.73
N ILE A 115 -25.89 0.48 -43.78
CA ILE A 115 -24.53 0.06 -44.11
C ILE A 115 -24.07 0.79 -45.38
N ALA A 116 -23.03 1.60 -45.25
CA ALA A 116 -22.44 2.34 -46.38
C ALA A 116 -21.04 1.85 -46.72
N LEU A 117 -20.75 1.78 -48.02
CA LEU A 117 -19.40 1.50 -48.55
C LEU A 117 -18.72 2.81 -48.94
N GLN A 118 -17.52 3.03 -48.42
CA GLN A 118 -16.68 4.17 -48.79
C GLN A 118 -15.28 3.70 -49.17
N ARG A 119 -14.77 4.18 -50.31
CA ARG A 119 -13.36 4.03 -50.66
C ARG A 119 -12.55 5.12 -49.93
N PRO A 120 -11.40 4.78 -49.32
CA PRO A 120 -10.52 5.79 -48.73
C PRO A 120 -10.18 6.88 -49.75
N GLY A 121 -10.37 8.14 -49.37
CA GLY A 121 -10.01 9.29 -50.19
C GLY A 121 -8.52 9.65 -50.09
N GLU A 122 -8.16 10.84 -50.57
CA GLU A 122 -6.82 11.40 -50.37
C GLU A 122 -6.56 11.63 -48.87
N LEU A 123 -5.33 11.34 -48.44
CA LEU A 123 -4.92 11.54 -47.05
C LEU A 123 -4.71 13.04 -46.80
N ASP A 124 -5.48 13.58 -45.87
CA ASP A 124 -5.20 14.89 -45.31
C ASP A 124 -4.07 14.77 -44.29
N LEU A 125 -2.92 15.38 -44.60
CA LEU A 125 -1.73 15.40 -43.75
C LEU A 125 -1.68 16.66 -42.87
N THR A 126 -2.73 17.49 -42.87
CA THR A 126 -2.79 18.63 -41.96
C THR A 126 -2.81 18.13 -40.51
N PRO A 127 -1.87 18.58 -39.66
CA PRO A 127 -1.85 18.16 -38.27
C PRO A 127 -3.13 18.62 -37.57
N TRP A 128 -3.73 17.72 -36.79
CA TRP A 128 -4.84 18.09 -35.93
C TRP A 128 -4.40 19.13 -34.90
N GLN A 129 -5.11 20.26 -34.85
CA GLN A 129 -4.89 21.31 -33.87
C GLN A 129 -5.99 21.26 -32.81
N ALA A 130 -5.63 20.88 -31.60
CA ALA A 130 -6.55 20.97 -30.46
C ALA A 130 -6.96 22.43 -30.24
N PRO A 131 -8.22 22.70 -29.86
CA PRO A 131 -8.58 24.00 -29.31
C PRO A 131 -7.66 24.34 -28.14
N ALA A 132 -7.03 25.51 -28.17
CA ALA A 132 -6.16 25.95 -27.07
C ALA A 132 -7.01 26.12 -25.80
N ALA A 133 -6.78 25.27 -24.81
CA ALA A 133 -7.38 25.44 -23.49
C ALA A 133 -6.77 26.69 -22.84
N THR A 134 -7.59 27.70 -22.59
CA THR A 134 -7.20 28.86 -21.80
C THR A 134 -7.10 28.42 -20.34
N ILE A 135 -5.87 28.30 -19.84
CA ILE A 135 -5.65 28.00 -18.43
C ILE A 135 -5.85 29.30 -17.65
N PRO A 136 -6.80 29.38 -16.70
CA PRO A 136 -6.93 30.55 -15.86
C PRO A 136 -5.69 30.74 -14.99
N PRO A 137 -5.35 31.97 -14.57
CA PRO A 137 -4.25 32.20 -13.65
C PRO A 137 -4.48 31.41 -12.35
N LEU A 138 -3.49 30.60 -11.97
CA LEU A 138 -3.51 29.80 -10.75
C LEU A 138 -2.81 30.55 -9.62
N SER A 139 -3.27 30.36 -8.38
CA SER A 139 -2.64 30.90 -7.18
C SER A 139 -2.54 29.82 -6.09
N ALA A 140 -1.45 29.82 -5.32
CA ALA A 140 -1.31 28.96 -4.16
C ALA A 140 -2.20 29.44 -3.00
N ARG A 141 -2.70 28.50 -2.18
CA ARG A 141 -3.44 28.85 -0.97
C ARG A 141 -2.47 29.33 0.12
N GLU A 142 -2.60 30.56 0.55
CA GLU A 142 -1.78 31.14 1.61
C GLU A 142 -2.30 30.75 3.00
N LEU A 143 -1.39 30.44 3.92
CA LEU A 143 -1.71 30.16 5.32
C LEU A 143 -2.05 31.46 6.04
N GLN A 144 -3.33 31.72 6.26
CA GLN A 144 -3.80 32.93 6.95
C GLN A 144 -3.71 32.84 8.49
N ARG A 145 -3.50 31.63 9.03
CA ARG A 145 -3.36 31.45 10.49
C ARG A 145 -1.91 31.66 10.92
N ARG A 146 -1.73 32.32 12.05
CA ARG A 146 -0.47 32.28 12.78
C ARG A 146 -0.41 30.98 13.58
N ILE A 147 0.69 30.25 13.47
CA ILE A 147 0.95 29.09 14.33
C ILE A 147 1.52 29.64 15.64
N ALA A 148 0.83 29.38 16.74
CA ALA A 148 1.27 29.70 18.09
C ALA A 148 0.95 28.47 18.95
N ASP A 149 1.98 27.68 19.26
CA ASP A 149 1.87 26.45 20.04
C ASP A 149 2.60 26.65 21.38
N ASP A 150 2.11 27.57 22.20
CA ASP A 150 2.71 27.92 23.49
C ASP A 150 2.11 27.14 24.67
N TRP A 151 1.19 26.21 24.40
CA TRP A 151 0.60 25.37 25.44
C TRP A 151 1.53 24.22 25.81
N ARG A 152 1.90 24.17 27.10
CA ARG A 152 2.71 23.10 27.69
C ARG A 152 2.16 22.71 29.06
N VAL A 153 2.27 21.44 29.40
CA VAL A 153 2.06 20.94 30.78
C VAL A 153 3.43 20.92 31.46
N THR A 154 3.58 21.64 32.57
CA THR A 154 4.83 21.72 33.32
C THR A 154 4.67 21.17 34.73
N SER A 155 5.57 20.30 35.17
CA SER A 155 5.75 19.91 36.57
C SER A 155 6.67 20.89 37.31
N TYR A 156 6.70 20.84 38.65
CA TYR A 156 7.64 21.63 39.47
C TYR A 156 9.11 21.35 39.10
N SER A 157 9.42 20.11 38.73
CA SER A 157 10.72 19.71 38.23
C SER A 157 11.09 20.35 36.88
N GLY A 158 10.11 20.76 36.07
CA GLY A 158 10.32 21.55 34.85
C GLY A 158 10.61 23.03 35.10
N LEU A 159 10.41 23.51 36.34
CA LEU A 159 10.79 24.86 36.80
C LEU A 159 12.21 24.89 37.37
N GLN A 160 12.69 23.79 37.96
CA GLN A 160 14.09 23.63 38.37
C GLN A 160 14.97 23.45 37.12
N GLN A 161 15.97 24.31 36.98
CA GLN A 161 16.83 24.58 35.82
C GLN A 161 17.20 23.40 34.89
N HIS A 162 17.42 23.76 33.61
CA HIS A 162 17.75 23.03 32.37
C HIS A 162 18.83 21.89 32.39
N GLY A 163 18.88 21.05 33.41
CA GLY A 163 19.85 19.94 33.50
C GLY A 163 19.28 18.53 33.37
N PHE A 164 17.98 18.33 33.57
CA PHE A 164 17.43 17.00 33.90
C PHE A 164 16.30 16.47 32.99
N SER A 165 16.14 17.01 31.78
CA SER A 165 15.06 16.57 30.88
C SER A 165 15.18 15.10 30.46
N GLY A 166 16.40 14.58 30.27
CA GLY A 166 16.60 13.17 29.89
C GLY A 166 16.42 12.16 31.03
N GLY A 167 16.57 12.57 32.29
CA GLY A 167 16.47 11.67 33.45
C GLY A 167 15.04 11.38 33.88
N GLN A 168 14.14 12.37 33.75
CA GLN A 168 12.73 12.23 34.14
C GLN A 168 11.92 11.35 33.18
N ASP A 169 12.22 11.38 31.88
CA ASP A 169 11.58 10.48 30.91
C ASP A 169 11.93 9.01 31.18
N LEU A 170 13.12 8.74 31.73
CA LEU A 170 13.58 7.38 32.05
C LEU A 170 13.14 6.93 33.45
N LEU A 171 13.10 7.84 34.43
CA LEU A 171 12.75 7.56 35.83
C LEU A 171 11.83 8.65 36.39
N PRO A 172 10.49 8.52 36.24
CA PRO A 172 9.53 9.56 36.62
C PRO A 172 9.46 9.87 38.13
N ARG A 173 9.92 8.96 38.99
CA ARG A 173 9.89 9.07 40.47
C ARG A 173 11.26 9.32 41.10
N LEU A 174 12.28 9.59 40.29
CA LEU A 174 13.62 9.87 40.81
C LEU A 174 13.57 11.12 41.70
N ASP A 175 14.17 11.05 42.89
CA ASP A 175 14.31 12.20 43.79
C ASP A 175 15.32 13.21 43.23
N VAL A 176 14.83 14.11 42.37
CA VAL A 176 15.64 15.16 41.72
C VAL A 176 16.13 16.22 42.70
N ASP A 177 15.50 16.36 43.86
CA ASP A 177 15.87 17.35 44.89
C ASP A 177 17.11 16.90 45.69
N ALA A 178 17.38 15.58 45.75
CA ALA A 178 18.56 15.02 46.39
C ALA A 178 19.84 15.01 45.51
N ALA A 179 19.83 15.69 44.35
CA ALA A 179 20.97 15.74 43.44
C ALA A 179 22.12 16.62 43.99
N GLY A 180 23.24 15.99 44.36
CA GLY A 180 24.47 16.69 44.76
C GLY A 180 25.53 15.75 45.34
N VAL A 181 26.80 16.10 45.14
CA VAL A 181 27.93 15.41 45.78
C VAL A 181 28.41 16.30 46.92
N GLY A 182 28.22 15.86 48.17
CA GLY A 182 28.76 16.53 49.34
C GLY A 182 29.84 15.66 49.99
N GLU A 183 30.94 16.26 50.41
CA GLU A 183 31.96 15.57 51.21
C GLU A 183 31.34 15.04 52.51
N VAL A 184 31.47 13.73 52.75
CA VAL A 184 31.05 13.10 54.01
C VAL A 184 32.18 13.32 55.01
N VAL A 185 31.88 13.99 56.12
CA VAL A 185 32.83 14.12 57.24
C VAL A 185 32.89 12.76 57.94
N GLU A 186 34.08 12.13 57.98
CA GLU A 186 34.26 10.88 58.70
C GLU A 186 34.18 11.11 60.21
N GLU A 187 33.16 10.52 60.83
CA GLU A 187 32.99 10.44 62.28
C GLU A 187 33.13 8.97 62.72
N PRO A 188 33.59 8.69 63.95
CA PRO A 188 33.87 7.31 64.41
C PRO A 188 32.63 6.42 64.57
N GLN A 189 31.41 6.95 64.41
CA GLN A 189 30.15 6.21 64.51
C GLN A 189 29.25 6.56 63.33
N LEU A 190 28.57 5.55 62.77
CA LEU A 190 27.63 5.72 61.66
C LEU A 190 26.40 6.49 62.13
N THR A 191 26.12 7.63 61.50
CA THR A 191 24.91 8.44 61.72
C THR A 191 24.08 8.57 60.44
N PRO A 192 22.77 8.89 60.51
CA PRO A 192 21.94 9.10 59.32
C PRO A 192 22.48 10.15 58.34
N HIS A 193 23.25 11.13 58.84
CA HIS A 193 23.86 12.19 58.01
C HIS A 193 25.02 11.72 57.14
N GLN A 194 25.56 10.52 57.42
CA GLN A 194 26.62 9.88 56.67
C GLN A 194 26.08 8.85 55.66
N PHE A 195 24.77 8.62 55.63
CA PHE A 195 24.16 7.74 54.63
C PHE A 195 24.41 8.31 53.20
N PRO A 196 24.68 7.48 52.18
CA PRO A 196 25.12 7.94 50.86
C PRO A 196 24.19 9.01 50.28
N ARG A 197 24.73 10.12 49.75
CA ARG A 197 23.90 11.18 49.15
C ARG A 197 23.60 10.90 47.68
N GLY A 198 22.48 11.42 47.19
CA GLY A 198 22.11 11.38 45.78
C GLY A 198 20.65 10.99 45.55
N ALA A 199 20.20 11.18 44.32
CA ALA A 199 18.83 10.91 43.89
C ALA A 199 18.41 9.44 44.08
N ALA A 200 19.33 8.50 43.86
CA ALA A 200 19.07 7.07 44.09
C ALA A 200 18.82 6.76 45.57
N THR A 201 19.60 7.36 46.47
CA THR A 201 19.39 7.24 47.92
C THR A 201 18.08 7.88 48.35
N GLY A 202 17.78 9.09 47.88
CA GLY A 202 16.51 9.76 48.20
C GLY A 202 15.30 8.93 47.76
N THR A 203 15.37 8.37 46.55
CA THR A 203 14.34 7.45 46.03
C THR A 203 14.21 6.17 46.89
N PHE A 204 15.33 5.60 47.34
CA PHE A 204 15.33 4.47 48.26
C PHE A 204 14.66 4.82 49.59
N LEU A 205 15.00 5.96 50.19
CA LEU A 205 14.37 6.41 51.44
C LEU A 205 12.87 6.62 51.26
N HIS A 206 12.44 7.22 50.14
CA HIS A 206 11.01 7.31 49.81
C HIS A 206 10.34 5.95 49.72
N SER A 207 10.97 4.96 49.06
CA SER A 207 10.40 3.60 48.98
C SER A 207 10.22 2.92 50.33
N LEU A 208 11.07 3.22 51.32
CA LEU A 208 10.89 2.68 52.67
C LEU A 208 9.56 3.17 53.27
N PHE A 209 9.21 4.44 53.08
CA PHE A 209 7.94 5.00 53.55
C PHE A 209 6.73 4.62 52.68
N GLU A 210 6.93 4.26 51.40
CA GLU A 210 5.85 3.74 50.56
C GLU A 210 5.40 2.33 50.99
N GLU A 211 6.33 1.50 51.50
CA GLU A 211 6.09 0.09 51.79
C GLU A 211 5.81 -0.21 53.27
N LEU A 212 6.23 0.68 54.18
CA LEU A 212 6.10 0.46 55.62
C LEU A 212 4.68 0.74 56.12
N ASP A 213 4.14 -0.17 56.94
CA ASP A 213 2.94 0.09 57.74
C ASP A 213 3.30 0.92 58.99
N PHE A 214 2.87 2.18 59.02
CA PHE A 214 3.18 3.11 60.11
C PHE A 214 2.51 2.75 61.45
N THR A 215 1.58 1.80 61.46
CA THR A 215 0.88 1.37 62.68
C THR A 215 1.63 0.27 63.45
N GLN A 216 2.68 -0.31 62.85
CA GLN A 216 3.44 -1.43 63.40
C GLN A 216 4.93 -1.08 63.56
N PRO A 217 5.65 -1.74 64.48
CA PRO A 217 7.10 -1.58 64.55
C PRO A 217 7.76 -2.11 63.25
N VAL A 218 8.92 -1.55 62.91
CA VAL A 218 9.72 -2.03 61.78
C VAL A 218 10.04 -3.52 61.99
N PRO A 219 9.70 -4.42 61.06
CA PRO A 219 9.91 -5.85 61.25
C PRO A 219 11.39 -6.20 61.32
N ASP A 220 11.73 -7.19 62.17
CA ASP A 220 13.09 -7.69 62.30
C ASP A 220 13.60 -8.23 60.94
N GLY A 221 14.78 -7.76 60.52
CA GLY A 221 15.41 -8.17 59.26
C GLY A 221 14.93 -7.42 58.01
N TRP A 222 13.81 -6.71 58.06
CA TRP A 222 13.23 -5.99 56.91
C TRP A 222 14.17 -4.91 56.35
N MET A 223 14.81 -4.13 57.22
CA MET A 223 15.75 -3.09 56.80
C MET A 223 16.98 -3.67 56.09
N ALA A 224 17.50 -4.80 56.57
CA ALA A 224 18.65 -5.46 55.95
C ALA A 224 18.30 -5.99 54.55
N GLU A 225 17.09 -6.56 54.39
CA GLU A 225 16.56 -6.98 53.09
C GLU A 225 16.43 -5.79 52.12
N LYS A 226 15.85 -4.67 52.57
CA LYS A 226 15.68 -3.47 51.73
C LYS A 226 16.99 -2.84 51.29
N LEU A 227 17.97 -2.77 52.19
CA LEU A 227 19.32 -2.32 51.87
C LEU A 227 19.97 -3.22 50.82
N GLN A 228 19.88 -4.54 50.99
CA GLN A 228 20.46 -5.51 50.06
C GLN A 228 19.82 -5.42 48.66
N LEU A 229 18.49 -5.34 48.58
CA LEU A 229 17.76 -5.20 47.31
C LEU A 229 18.11 -3.91 46.57
N SER A 230 18.45 -2.85 47.30
CA SER A 230 18.77 -1.54 46.76
C SER A 230 20.28 -1.31 46.57
N GLY A 231 21.11 -2.32 46.87
CA GLY A 231 22.57 -2.27 46.66
C GLY A 231 23.35 -1.51 47.73
N PHE A 232 22.77 -1.28 48.90
CA PHE A 232 23.44 -0.65 50.04
C PHE A 232 23.97 -1.67 51.04
N ASP A 233 25.02 -1.31 51.78
CA ASP A 233 25.67 -2.18 52.75
C ASP A 233 24.78 -2.45 53.98
N ALA A 234 24.70 -3.71 54.41
CA ALA A 234 23.92 -4.17 55.55
C ALA A 234 24.37 -3.54 56.89
N GLN A 235 25.60 -3.01 56.97
CA GLN A 235 26.08 -2.29 58.15
C GLN A 235 25.20 -1.07 58.52
N TRP A 236 24.43 -0.53 57.57
CA TRP A 236 23.50 0.57 57.79
C TRP A 236 22.19 0.17 58.45
N ALA A 237 21.86 -1.12 58.50
CA ALA A 237 20.55 -1.59 58.98
C ALA A 237 20.23 -1.13 60.41
N PRO A 238 21.15 -1.18 61.40
CA PRO A 238 20.86 -0.71 62.75
C PRO A 238 20.57 0.79 62.81
N VAL A 239 21.36 1.59 62.09
CA VAL A 239 21.28 3.05 62.08
C VAL A 239 19.97 3.51 61.41
N LEU A 240 19.62 2.93 60.26
CA LEU A 240 18.38 3.29 59.57
C LEU A 240 17.13 2.79 60.29
N THR A 241 17.19 1.64 60.96
CA THR A 241 16.05 1.13 61.73
C THR A 241 15.74 2.04 62.91
N ASP A 242 16.77 2.47 63.65
CA ASP A 242 16.59 3.40 64.77
C ASP A 242 16.12 4.77 64.28
N TRP A 243 16.72 5.27 63.19
CA TRP A 243 16.33 6.54 62.59
C TRP A 243 14.88 6.55 62.11
N LEU A 244 14.46 5.52 61.38
CA LEU A 244 13.08 5.36 60.91
C LEU A 244 12.11 5.28 62.09
N GLY A 245 12.46 4.52 63.13
CA GLY A 245 11.68 4.46 64.37
C GLY A 245 11.56 5.81 65.08
N GLY A 246 12.61 6.64 65.04
CA GLY A 246 12.58 8.01 65.54
C GLY A 246 11.67 8.92 64.72
N VAL A 247 11.75 8.84 63.38
CA VAL A 247 10.90 9.61 62.46
C VAL A 247 9.42 9.28 62.68
N LEU A 248 9.04 8.00 62.77
CA LEU A 248 7.65 7.58 62.98
C LEU A 248 7.06 8.06 64.32
N LYS A 249 7.90 8.21 65.35
CA LYS A 249 7.48 8.71 66.68
C LYS A 249 7.51 10.23 66.79
N THR A 250 7.98 10.93 65.76
CA THR A 250 8.10 12.38 65.76
C THR A 250 6.70 13.01 65.65
N ARG A 251 6.33 13.85 66.62
CA ARG A 251 5.05 14.58 66.58
C ARG A 251 5.11 15.69 65.54
N LEU A 252 4.33 15.55 64.47
CA LEU A 252 4.15 16.61 63.49
C LEU A 252 3.07 17.60 63.98
N PRO A 253 3.26 18.91 63.82
CA PRO A 253 2.24 19.89 64.15
C PRO A 253 0.99 19.70 63.27
N GLY A 254 -0.19 19.63 63.89
CA GLY A 254 -1.48 19.53 63.19
C GLY A 254 -2.32 18.29 63.49
N ALA A 255 -1.84 17.32 64.27
CA ALA A 255 -2.56 16.10 64.62
C ALA A 255 -3.46 16.22 65.87
N ASP A 256 -4.21 17.32 65.99
CA ASP A 256 -5.40 17.44 66.87
C ASP A 256 -6.68 17.53 66.01
N ILE A 257 -6.78 16.67 64.99
CA ILE A 257 -8.01 16.34 64.25
C ILE A 257 -8.13 14.82 64.15
#